data_AF-A0A150FTP8-F1
#
_entry.id   AF-A0A150FTP8-F1
#
_cell.length_a   1.000
_cell.length_b   1.000
_cell.length_c   1.000
_cell.angle_alpha   90.00
_cell.angle_beta   90.00
_cell.angle_gamma   90.00
#
_symmetry.space_group_name_H-M   'P 1'
#
loop_
_entity.id
_entity.type
_entity.pdbx_description
1 polymer ?
#
loop_
_entity_poly.entity_id
_entity_poly.type
_entity_poly.pdbx_seq_one_letter_code
_entity_poly.pdbx_strand_id
1 'polypeptide(L)'
;MAWLRERGCEWGYSCFSDAAGSGCEEAVEWLMARGCPMEANGYAYTAACRNGDLAMARLLRRLGVPWGPAGDVVSRALHDSPLPMVRWLLEAGCPVGDYEAARAAAVGRPSGREEALGLLEAHRQRTRGAVAGVGGPVGSY
;
A
#
# COMPACT_ATOMS: atom_id res chain seq x y z
N MET A 1 -25.17 6.81 11.87
CA MET A 1 -23.92 7.62 11.96
C MET A 1 -24.05 9.10 11.59
N ALA A 2 -25.14 9.58 10.97
CA ALA A 2 -25.30 11.02 10.67
C ALA A 2 -25.41 11.92 11.93
N TRP A 3 -25.88 11.38 13.05
CA TRP A 3 -26.11 12.09 14.32
C TRP A 3 -24.82 12.57 15.02
N LEU A 4 -23.66 11.98 14.74
CA LEU A 4 -22.37 12.37 15.35
C LEU A 4 -21.75 13.62 14.68
N ARG A 5 -22.04 13.87 13.38
CA ARG A 5 -21.53 15.04 12.65
C ARG A 5 -22.09 16.36 13.17
N GLU A 6 -23.36 16.37 13.58
CA GLU A 6 -24.03 17.58 14.08
C GLU A 6 -23.56 17.99 15.48
N ARG A 7 -22.84 17.11 16.20
CA ARG A 7 -22.40 17.36 17.58
C ARG A 7 -20.90 17.70 17.71
N GLY A 8 -20.23 18.00 16.59
CA GLY A 8 -18.84 18.45 16.61
C GLY A 8 -17.82 17.38 16.99
N CYS A 9 -18.16 16.09 16.87
CA CYS A 9 -17.14 15.04 16.91
C CYS A 9 -16.34 15.13 15.61
N GLU A 10 -15.22 15.83 15.67
CA GLU A 10 -14.17 15.77 14.65
C GLU A 10 -13.88 14.32 14.33
N TRP A 11 -13.67 14.01 13.05
CA TRP A 11 -13.25 12.68 12.63
C TRP A 11 -12.02 12.31 13.45
N GLY A 12 -12.12 11.25 14.25
CA GLY A 12 -10.94 10.72 14.92
C GLY A 12 -9.92 10.40 13.84
N TYR A 13 -8.65 10.77 14.08
CA TYR A 13 -7.57 10.55 13.10
C TYR A 13 -7.55 9.10 12.57
N SER A 14 -7.89 8.12 13.42
CA SER A 14 -7.94 6.69 13.07
C SER A 14 -9.23 6.20 12.41
N CYS A 15 -10.31 7.00 12.30
CA CYS A 15 -11.62 6.51 11.87
C CYS A 15 -11.58 5.84 10.48
N PHE A 16 -10.79 6.41 9.56
CA PHE A 16 -10.63 5.86 8.21
C PHE A 16 -9.84 4.55 8.23
N SER A 17 -8.77 4.50 9.01
CA SER A 17 -7.88 3.36 9.18
C SER A 17 -8.58 2.18 9.87
N ASP A 18 -9.43 2.47 10.86
CA ASP A 18 -10.27 1.50 11.55
C ASP A 18 -11.33 0.91 10.61
N ALA A 19 -11.96 1.74 9.78
CA ALA A 19 -12.90 1.26 8.74
C ALA A 19 -12.18 0.35 7.73
N ALA A 20 -11.01 0.74 7.24
CA ALA A 20 -10.19 -0.09 6.35
C ALA A 20 -9.77 -1.40 7.03
N GLY A 21 -9.40 -1.35 8.31
CA GLY A 21 -9.03 -2.53 9.10
C GLY A 21 -10.18 -3.48 9.40
N SER A 22 -11.43 -3.00 9.36
CA SER A 22 -12.62 -3.84 9.47
C SER A 22 -13.01 -4.56 8.17
N GLY A 23 -12.44 -4.16 7.02
CA GLY A 23 -12.81 -4.69 5.70
C GLY A 23 -14.15 -4.17 5.17
N CYS A 24 -14.78 -3.17 5.82
CA CYS A 24 -16.06 -2.62 5.39
C CYS A 24 -15.86 -1.55 4.31
N GLU A 25 -15.94 -1.96 3.04
CA GLU A 25 -15.80 -1.09 1.87
C GLU A 25 -16.80 0.07 1.89
N GLU A 26 -18.06 -0.21 2.25
CA GLU A 26 -19.10 0.82 2.30
C GLU A 26 -18.80 1.88 3.36
N ALA A 27 -18.21 1.49 4.50
CA ALA A 27 -17.81 2.45 5.53
C ALA A 27 -16.68 3.35 5.04
N VAL A 28 -15.69 2.79 4.33
CA VAL A 28 -14.58 3.56 3.76
C VAL A 28 -15.06 4.55 2.70
N GLU A 29 -15.91 4.11 1.77
CA GLU A 29 -16.51 5.00 0.75
C GLU A 29 -17.36 6.10 1.39
N TRP A 30 -18.16 5.75 2.41
CA TRP A 30 -19.01 6.69 3.13
C TRP A 30 -18.20 7.76 3.88
N LEU A 31 -17.08 7.38 4.48
CA LEU A 31 -16.15 8.29 5.15
C LEU A 31 -15.49 9.23 4.15
N MET A 32 -15.02 8.70 3.02
CA MET A 32 -14.40 9.49 1.95
C MET A 32 -15.39 10.52 1.39
N ALA A 33 -16.62 10.11 1.08
CA ALA A 33 -17.66 11.00 0.56
C ALA A 33 -18.03 12.16 1.50
N ARG A 34 -17.70 12.05 2.80
CA ARG A 34 -17.93 13.08 3.81
C ARG A 34 -16.70 13.91 4.15
N GLY A 35 -15.61 13.73 3.41
CA GLY A 35 -14.37 14.48 3.59
C GLY A 35 -13.59 14.05 4.84
N CYS A 36 -13.71 12.79 5.27
CA CYS A 36 -12.85 12.27 6.33
C CYS A 36 -11.39 12.36 5.87
N PRO A 37 -10.49 12.99 6.66
CA PRO A 37 -9.09 13.06 6.29
C PRO A 37 -8.49 11.66 6.23
N MET A 38 -7.74 11.40 5.16
CA MET A 38 -6.98 10.15 5.00
C MET A 38 -5.64 10.32 5.70
N GLU A 39 -5.28 9.37 6.56
CA GLU A 39 -3.96 9.38 7.19
C GLU A 39 -2.87 9.11 6.16
N ALA A 40 -1.85 9.97 6.11
CA ALA A 40 -0.68 9.81 5.25
C ALA A 40 0.39 8.87 5.85
N ASN A 41 0.02 8.05 6.85
CA ASN A 41 0.92 7.13 7.55
C ASN A 41 0.94 5.71 6.92
N GLY A 42 0.09 5.43 5.92
CA GLY A 42 0.00 4.11 5.28
C GLY A 42 -0.70 3.02 6.10
N TYR A 43 -1.31 3.37 7.24
CA TYR A 43 -1.90 2.41 8.16
C TYR A 43 -3.09 1.65 7.54
N ALA A 44 -3.91 2.33 6.71
CA ALA A 44 -5.02 1.70 6.00
C ALA A 44 -4.56 0.53 5.11
N TYR A 45 -3.47 0.71 4.36
CA TYR A 45 -2.86 -0.36 3.57
C TYR A 45 -2.25 -1.44 4.46
N THR A 46 -1.60 -1.05 5.55
CA THR A 46 -1.03 -2.01 6.51
C THR A 46 -2.11 -2.92 7.10
N ALA A 47 -3.27 -2.36 7.43
CA ALA A 47 -4.41 -3.12 7.94
C ALA A 47 -4.97 -4.08 6.89
N ALA A 48 -5.19 -3.61 5.65
CA ALA A 48 -5.59 -4.47 4.54
C ALA A 48 -4.58 -5.61 4.27
N CYS A 49 -3.28 -5.30 4.35
CA CYS A 49 -2.20 -6.28 4.22
C CYS A 49 -2.26 -7.35 5.31
N ARG A 50 -2.44 -6.97 6.58
CA ARG A 50 -2.56 -7.92 7.69
C ARG A 50 -3.76 -8.84 7.56
N ASN A 51 -4.87 -8.33 7.04
CA ASN A 51 -6.08 -9.12 6.82
C ASN A 51 -6.01 -9.94 5.51
N GLY A 52 -5.03 -9.68 4.64
CA GLY A 52 -4.98 -10.27 3.29
C GLY A 52 -6.09 -9.76 2.36
N ASP A 53 -6.71 -8.63 2.70
CA ASP A 53 -7.88 -8.09 2.01
C ASP A 53 -7.47 -7.28 0.77
N LEU A 54 -7.31 -8.00 -0.35
CA LEU A 54 -6.95 -7.41 -1.63
C LEU A 54 -8.03 -6.48 -2.19
N ALA A 55 -9.30 -6.72 -1.86
CA ALA A 55 -10.40 -5.87 -2.31
C ALA A 55 -10.31 -4.49 -1.65
N MET A 56 -10.13 -4.47 -0.33
CA MET A 56 -9.87 -3.23 0.41
C MET A 56 -8.62 -2.51 -0.09
N ALA A 57 -7.50 -3.22 -0.32
CA ALA A 57 -6.29 -2.59 -0.83
C ALA A 57 -6.50 -1.91 -2.20
N ARG A 58 -7.27 -2.53 -3.10
CA ARG A 58 -7.66 -1.95 -4.39
C ARG A 58 -8.58 -0.75 -4.23
N LEU A 59 -9.55 -0.82 -3.31
CA LEU A 59 -10.43 0.29 -3.00
C LEU A 59 -9.63 1.50 -2.51
N LEU A 60 -8.75 1.31 -1.51
CA LEU A 60 -7.87 2.36 -1.01
C LEU A 60 -7.05 3.02 -2.13
N ARG A 61 -6.56 2.21 -3.07
CA ARG A 61 -5.82 2.73 -4.23
C ARG A 61 -6.69 3.54 -5.18
N ARG A 62 -7.92 3.09 -5.45
CA ARG A 62 -8.90 3.82 -6.27
C ARG A 62 -9.30 5.15 -5.62
N LEU A 63 -9.38 5.19 -4.30
CA LEU A 63 -9.70 6.39 -3.51
C LEU A 63 -8.52 7.36 -3.39
N GLY A 64 -7.34 7.00 -3.90
CA GLY A 64 -6.15 7.87 -3.87
C GLY A 64 -5.49 7.95 -2.50
N VAL A 65 -5.72 6.96 -1.62
CA VAL A 65 -5.09 6.92 -0.30
C VAL A 65 -3.57 6.83 -0.49
N PRO A 66 -2.78 7.71 0.18
CA PRO A 66 -1.32 7.68 0.10
C PRO A 66 -0.76 6.38 0.71
N TRP A 67 0.31 5.86 0.11
CA TRP A 67 1.01 4.68 0.63
C TRP A 67 1.63 4.89 2.00
N GLY A 68 1.91 6.15 2.36
CA GLY A 68 2.66 6.51 3.56
C GLY A 68 4.17 6.47 3.36
N PRO A 69 4.95 6.36 4.44
CA PRO A 69 6.41 6.29 4.37
C PRO A 69 6.87 5.15 3.46
N ALA A 70 7.88 5.43 2.64
CA ALA A 70 8.40 4.47 1.68
C ALA A 70 8.95 3.23 2.40
N GLY A 71 8.54 2.05 1.97
CA GLY A 71 8.99 0.76 2.50
C GLY A 71 8.15 0.17 3.63
N ASP A 72 7.35 0.96 4.36
CA ASP A 72 6.58 0.46 5.51
C ASP A 72 5.53 -0.58 5.10
N VAL A 73 4.66 -0.21 4.16
CA VAL A 73 3.58 -1.08 3.66
C VAL A 73 4.16 -2.34 3.02
N VAL A 74 5.19 -2.17 2.17
CA VAL A 74 5.82 -3.27 1.43
C VAL A 74 6.52 -4.24 2.37
N SER A 75 7.31 -3.76 3.33
CA SER A 75 8.03 -4.61 4.28
C SER A 75 7.07 -5.43 5.14
N ARG A 76 5.96 -4.82 5.58
CA ARG A 76 4.94 -5.52 6.36
C ARG A 76 4.20 -6.57 5.54
N ALA A 77 3.83 -6.22 4.30
CA ALA A 77 3.20 -7.15 3.38
C ALA A 77 4.13 -8.32 3.04
N LEU A 78 5.42 -8.04 2.85
CA LEU A 78 6.45 -9.02 2.60
C LEU A 78 6.72 -9.92 3.79
N HIS A 79 6.32 -9.59 5.02
CA HIS A 79 6.46 -10.50 6.16
C HIS A 79 5.22 -11.40 6.33
N ASP A 80 4.02 -10.79 6.37
CA ASP A 80 2.81 -11.47 6.86
C ASP A 80 1.70 -11.66 5.83
N SER A 81 1.72 -10.96 4.69
CA SER A 81 0.57 -10.93 3.76
C SER A 81 0.64 -11.98 2.67
N PRO A 82 -0.49 -12.48 2.15
CA PRO A 82 -0.50 -13.43 1.02
C PRO A 82 0.33 -12.94 -0.19
N LEU A 83 1.02 -13.84 -0.89
CA LEU A 83 1.83 -13.48 -2.07
C LEU A 83 1.06 -12.70 -3.16
N PRO A 84 -0.23 -12.97 -3.43
CA PRO A 84 -1.02 -12.14 -4.35
C PRO A 84 -1.11 -10.67 -3.91
N MET A 85 -1.16 -10.39 -2.60
CA MET A 85 -1.13 -9.03 -2.07
C MET A 85 0.21 -8.36 -2.35
N VAL A 86 1.32 -9.06 -2.07
CA VAL A 86 2.68 -8.56 -2.33
C VAL A 86 2.87 -8.24 -3.82
N ARG A 87 2.48 -9.17 -4.71
CA ARG A 87 2.54 -8.99 -6.15
C ARG A 87 1.78 -7.74 -6.58
N TRP A 88 0.55 -7.59 -6.12
CA TRP A 88 -0.29 -6.45 -6.45
C TRP A 88 0.30 -5.13 -5.95
N LEU A 89 0.84 -5.06 -4.73
CA LEU A 89 1.47 -3.85 -4.20
C LEU A 89 2.65 -3.38 -5.07
N LEU A 90 3.50 -4.32 -5.50
CA LEU A 90 4.65 -4.01 -6.36
C LEU A 90 4.22 -3.58 -7.77
N GLU A 91 3.12 -4.11 -8.29
CA GLU A 91 2.54 -3.71 -9.58
C GLU A 91 1.83 -2.35 -9.50
N ALA A 92 1.17 -2.05 -8.37
CA ALA A 92 0.50 -0.78 -8.11
C ALA A 92 1.48 0.39 -7.88
N GLY A 93 2.79 0.11 -7.86
CA GLY A 93 3.84 1.09 -7.65
C GLY A 93 4.01 1.50 -6.19
N CYS A 94 3.72 0.60 -5.24
CA CYS A 94 3.98 0.87 -3.83
C CYS A 94 5.50 1.07 -3.62
N PRO A 95 5.93 2.16 -2.95
CA PRO A 95 7.34 2.45 -2.76
C PRO A 95 7.99 1.40 -1.85
N VAL A 96 8.97 0.67 -2.38
CA VAL A 96 9.72 -0.37 -1.64
C VAL A 96 10.65 0.24 -0.60
N GLY A 97 11.05 1.51 -0.75
CA GLY A 97 11.96 2.18 0.19
C GLY A 97 13.35 1.54 0.17
N ASP A 98 13.83 1.12 1.35
CA ASP A 98 15.08 0.38 1.48
C ASP A 98 14.91 -1.07 0.98
N TYR A 99 15.60 -1.39 -0.11
CA TYR A 99 15.57 -2.71 -0.74
C TYR A 99 16.09 -3.81 0.19
N GLU A 100 17.12 -3.55 1.00
CA GLU A 100 17.66 -4.58 1.91
C GLU A 100 16.72 -4.86 3.06
N ALA A 101 16.02 -3.84 3.57
CA ALA A 101 14.97 -4.02 4.57
C ALA A 101 13.79 -4.85 4.01
N ALA A 102 13.34 -4.55 2.79
CA ALA A 102 12.31 -5.33 2.11
C ALA A 102 12.76 -6.78 1.87
N ARG A 103 14.01 -6.99 1.45
CA ARG A 103 14.60 -8.33 1.27
C ARG A 103 14.67 -9.10 2.58
N ALA A 104 15.07 -8.47 3.67
CA ALA A 104 15.10 -9.08 5.00
C ALA A 104 13.69 -9.51 5.45
N ALA A 105 12.67 -8.69 5.21
CA ALA A 105 11.28 -9.05 5.49
C ALA A 105 10.81 -10.28 4.69
N ALA A 106 11.16 -10.35 3.40
CA ALA A 106 10.87 -11.50 2.54
C ALA A 106 11.56 -12.79 3.01
N VAL A 107 12.81 -12.69 3.50
CA VAL A 107 13.55 -13.82 4.08
C VAL A 107 12.91 -14.30 5.39
N GLY A 108 12.41 -13.37 6.22
CA GLY A 108 11.74 -13.67 7.48
C GLY A 108 10.41 -14.42 7.36
N ARG A 109 9.84 -14.51 6.14
CA ARG A 109 8.55 -15.17 5.92
C ARG A 109 8.56 -16.66 6.32
N PRO A 110 7.45 -17.16 6.89
CA PRO A 110 7.29 -18.58 7.20
C PRO A 110 7.11 -19.45 5.94
N SER A 111 6.54 -18.91 4.87
CA SER A 111 6.28 -19.61 3.62
C SER A 111 6.33 -18.68 2.41
N GLY A 112 6.61 -19.24 1.23
CA GLY A 112 6.63 -18.48 -0.02
C GLY A 112 7.82 -17.52 -0.17
N ARG A 113 8.92 -17.77 0.58
CA ARG A 113 10.13 -16.92 0.58
C ARG A 113 10.71 -16.71 -0.82
N GLU A 114 10.91 -17.79 -1.57
CA GLU A 114 11.52 -17.71 -2.91
C GLU A 114 10.66 -16.89 -3.86
N GLU A 115 9.33 -17.07 -3.82
CA GLU A 115 8.42 -16.28 -4.64
C GLU A 115 8.42 -14.80 -4.22
N ALA A 116 8.43 -14.50 -2.91
CA ALA A 116 8.52 -13.13 -2.42
C ALA A 116 9.83 -12.44 -2.85
N LEU A 117 10.96 -13.13 -2.79
CA LEU A 117 12.25 -12.64 -3.29
C LEU A 117 12.24 -12.43 -4.80
N GLY A 118 11.69 -13.40 -5.55
CA GLY A 118 11.54 -13.27 -7.00
C GLY A 118 10.67 -12.09 -7.41
N LEU A 119 9.60 -11.80 -6.66
CA LEU A 119 8.75 -10.62 -6.87
C LEU A 119 9.53 -9.31 -6.66
N LEU A 120 10.34 -9.23 -5.60
CA LEU A 120 11.19 -8.07 -5.32
C LEU A 120 12.25 -7.86 -6.40
N GLU A 121 12.95 -8.91 -6.80
CA GLU A 121 13.97 -8.85 -7.85
C GLU A 121 13.37 -8.45 -9.19
N ALA A 122 12.23 -9.05 -9.57
CA ALA A 122 11.51 -8.68 -10.78
C ALA A 122 11.03 -7.23 -10.77
N HIS A 123 10.61 -6.70 -9.61
CA HIS A 123 10.25 -5.29 -9.46
C HIS A 123 11.50 -4.39 -9.60
N ARG A 124 12.63 -4.76 -8.98
CA ARG A 124 13.90 -4.01 -9.07
C ARG A 124 14.45 -3.95 -10.50
N GLN A 125 14.36 -5.04 -11.26
CA GLN A 125 14.80 -5.05 -12.65
C GLN A 125 13.93 -4.13 -13.51
N ARG A 126 12.61 -4.15 -13.32
CA ARG A 126 11.66 -3.26 -14.03
C ARG A 126 11.92 -1.78 -13.71
N THR A 127 12.12 -1.43 -12.45
CA THR A 127 12.40 -0.04 -12.07
C THR A 127 13.76 0.44 -12.57
N ARG A 128 14.81 -0.39 -12.55
CA ARG A 128 16.12 -0.05 -13.13
C ARG A 128 16.07 0.11 -14.65
N GLY A 129 15.34 -0.76 -15.35
CA GLY A 129 15.15 -0.67 -16.80
C GLY A 129 14.40 0.60 -17.23
N ALA A 130 13.41 1.02 -16.45
CA ALA A 130 12.67 2.27 -16.71
C ALA A 130 13.57 3.53 -16.59
N VAL A 131 14.50 3.56 -15.64
CA VAL A 131 15.42 4.70 -15.46
C VAL A 131 16.49 4.75 -16.56
N ALA A 132 16.93 3.60 -17.06
CA ALA A 132 17.91 3.52 -18.14
C ALA A 132 17.36 3.93 -19.53
N GLY A 133 16.02 3.88 -19.73
CA GLY A 133 15.37 4.17 -21.01
C GLY A 133 15.11 5.65 -21.32
N VAL A 134 15.34 6.58 -20.38
CA VAL A 134 15.02 8.02 -20.55
C VAL A 134 16.23 8.84 -21.03
N GLY A 135 17.39 8.20 -21.24
CA GLY A 135 18.62 8.83 -21.75
C GLY A 135 18.91 8.52 -23.22
N GLY A 136 18.02 8.90 -24.14
CA GLY A 136 18.30 8.91 -25.58
C GLY A 136 18.78 10.29 -26.03
N PRO A 137 19.80 10.40 -26.91
CA PRO A 137 20.55 11.64 -27.12
C PRO A 137 19.66 12.71 -27.75
N VAL A 138 19.69 13.91 -27.16
CA VAL A 138 19.22 15.13 -27.81
C VAL A 138 20.18 15.38 -28.98
N GLY A 139 19.83 14.82 -30.14
CA GLY A 139 20.57 14.99 -31.38
C GLY A 139 20.49 16.44 -31.80
N SER A 140 21.60 17.14 -31.69
CA SER A 140 21.86 18.43 -32.32
C SER A 140 22.03 18.22 -33.83
N TYR A 141 21.11 18.80 -34.63
CA TYR A 141 21.32 19.22 -36.01
C TYR A 141 20.49 20.47 -36.30
#